data_AF-A0A658NM41-F1
#
_entry.id   AF-A0A658NM41-F1
#
_cell.length_a   1.000
_cell.length_b   1.000
_cell.length_c   1.000
_cell.angle_alpha   90.00
_cell.angle_beta   90.00
_cell.angle_gamma   90.00
#
_symmetry.space_group_name_H-M   'P 1'
#
loop_
_entity.id
_entity.type
_entity.pdbx_description
1 polymer ?
#
loop_
_entity_poly.entity_id
_entity_poly.type
_entity_poly.pdbx_seq_one_letter_code
_entity_poly.pdbx_strand_id
1 'polypeptide(L)'
;VIEGDMSVGDSFTEKDFARRVIEIKAREKFRVELFMGMIDQQEKTLVFCPTQAHALAVRDLINQTKESKEPNYCVRVTADDGALGDQHL
;
A
#
# COMPACT_ATOMS: atom_id res chain seq x y z
N VAL A 1 14.43 5.61 18.22
CA VAL A 1 14.13 4.69 19.33
C VAL A 1 13.46 3.49 18.72
N ILE A 2 14.06 2.30 18.84
CA ILE A 2 13.45 1.04 18.41
C ILE A 2 12.75 0.51 19.66
N GLU A 3 11.42 0.54 19.68
CA GLU A 3 10.61 -0.04 20.75
C GLU A 3 10.11 -1.42 20.31
N GLY A 4 10.36 -2.43 21.15
CA GLY A 4 9.91 -3.80 20.97
C GLY A 4 10.83 -4.77 21.73
N ASP A 5 10.28 -5.50 22.70
CA ASP A 5 10.96 -6.63 23.33
C ASP A 5 11.13 -7.74 22.28
N MET A 6 12.28 -7.75 21.61
CA MET A 6 12.66 -8.84 20.70
C MET A 6 13.28 -9.98 21.52
N SER A 7 12.58 -11.11 21.60
CA SER A 7 13.11 -12.34 22.19
C SER A 7 14.06 -13.01 21.20
N VAL A 8 15.30 -13.32 21.62
CA VAL A 8 16.29 -14.01 20.78
C VAL A 8 15.78 -15.42 20.46
N GLY A 9 15.19 -15.61 19.27
CA GLY A 9 14.62 -16.88 18.83
C GLY A 9 13.44 -16.77 17.86
N ASP A 10 12.83 -15.59 17.72
CA ASP A 10 11.68 -15.40 16.83
C ASP A 10 12.09 -15.35 15.36
N SER A 11 11.63 -16.32 14.56
CA SER A 11 11.69 -16.28 13.11
C SER A 11 10.46 -15.55 12.57
N PHE A 12 10.62 -14.30 12.13
CA PHE A 12 9.54 -13.55 11.51
C PHE A 12 9.46 -13.88 10.02
N THR A 13 8.29 -14.33 9.57
CA THR A 13 7.99 -14.59 8.16
C THR A 13 7.30 -13.40 7.52
N GLU A 14 7.27 -13.33 6.18
CA GLU A 14 6.55 -12.26 5.46
C GLU A 14 5.07 -12.15 5.89
N LYS A 15 4.45 -13.27 6.29
CA LYS A 15 3.07 -13.31 6.78
C LYS A 15 2.88 -12.56 8.09
N ASP A 16 3.91 -12.47 8.92
CA ASP A 16 3.87 -11.78 10.21
C ASP A 16 3.89 -10.26 10.03
N PHE A 17 4.57 -9.77 8.99
CA PHE A 17 4.56 -8.35 8.60
C PHE A 17 3.26 -7.94 7.89
N ALA A 18 2.67 -8.81 7.08
CA ALA A 18 1.43 -8.51 6.35
C ALA A 18 0.21 -8.28 7.26
N ARG A 19 0.19 -8.87 8.46
CA ARG A 19 -0.86 -8.64 9.48
C ARG A 19 -0.64 -7.38 10.30
N ARG A 20 0.61 -6.89 10.39
CA ARG A 20 0.99 -5.67 11.12
C ARG A 20 1.25 -4.51 10.16
N VAL A 21 0.19 -4.10 9.45
CA VAL A 21 0.19 -3.06 8.40
C VAL A 21 0.83 -1.72 8.82
N ILE A 22 0.92 -1.46 10.13
CA ILE A 22 1.32 -0.15 10.67
C ILE A 22 2.82 -0.10 11.03
N GLU A 23 3.47 -1.23 11.31
CA GLU A 23 4.74 -1.22 12.07
C GLU A 23 5.98 -0.86 11.22
N ILE A 24 5.90 -0.82 9.88
CA ILE A 24 7.00 -0.28 9.05
C ILE A 24 6.47 0.52 7.83
N LYS A 25 5.80 1.65 8.07
CA LYS A 25 5.41 2.61 6.99
C LYS A 25 6.57 2.94 6.03
N ALA A 26 7.80 3.04 6.54
CA ALA A 26 8.98 3.32 5.74
C ALA A 26 9.27 2.24 4.69
N ARG A 27 9.02 0.97 5.01
CA ARG A 27 9.22 -0.15 4.08
C ARG A 27 8.17 -0.15 2.98
N GLU A 28 6.91 0.09 3.33
CA GLU A 28 5.84 0.18 2.34
C GLU A 28 6.03 1.39 1.41
N LYS A 29 6.46 2.53 1.95
CA LYS A 29 6.83 3.69 1.13
C LYS A 29 7.94 3.34 0.14
N PHE A 30 9.03 2.73 0.59
CA PHE A 30 10.13 2.31 -0.29
C PHE A 30 9.66 1.35 -1.38
N ARG A 31 8.79 0.38 -1.05
CA ARG A 31 8.24 -0.55 -2.04
C ARG A 31 7.35 0.16 -3.07
N VAL A 32 6.54 1.12 -2.64
CA VAL A 32 5.71 1.93 -3.55
C VAL A 32 6.59 2.78 -4.45
N GLU A 33 7.62 3.45 -3.93
CA GLU A 33 8.57 4.22 -4.75
C GLU A 33 9.26 3.34 -5.78
N LEU A 34 9.75 2.17 -5.38
CA LEU A 34 10.36 1.21 -6.30
C LEU A 34 9.37 0.75 -7.37
N PHE A 35 8.15 0.38 -6.97
CA PHE A 35 7.07 0.00 -7.89
C PHE A 35 6.74 1.10 -8.90
N MET A 36 6.56 2.34 -8.44
CA MET A 36 6.23 3.49 -9.29
C MET A 36 7.37 3.86 -10.26
N GLY A 37 8.61 3.49 -9.95
CA GLY A 37 9.76 3.62 -10.85
C GLY A 37 9.95 2.45 -11.82
N MET A 38 9.28 1.32 -11.61
CA MET A 38 9.34 0.15 -12.49
C MET A 38 8.24 0.10 -13.56
N ILE A 39 7.14 0.83 -13.35
CA ILE A 39 5.99 0.86 -14.26
C ILE A 39 5.98 2.13 -15.11
N ASP A 40 5.34 2.08 -16.29
CA ASP A 40 4.88 3.31 -16.94
C ASP A 40 3.63 3.80 -16.20
N GLN A 41 3.75 4.94 -15.54
CA GLN A 41 2.67 5.52 -14.73
C GLN A 41 1.42 5.91 -15.55
N GLN A 42 1.48 5.91 -16.88
CA GLN A 42 0.33 6.18 -17.75
C GLN A 42 -0.49 4.91 -18.05
N GLU A 43 0.00 3.72 -17.72
CA GLU A 43 -0.70 2.46 -17.94
C GLU A 43 -1.62 2.10 -16.77
N LYS A 44 -2.81 1.58 -17.09
CA LYS A 44 -3.76 1.10 -16.08
C LYS A 44 -3.17 -0.10 -15.33
N THR A 45 -3.07 0.02 -14.01
CA THR A 45 -2.46 -1.00 -13.15
C THR A 45 -3.39 -1.36 -11.98
N LEU A 46 -3.53 -2.65 -11.68
CA LEU A 46 -4.25 -3.15 -10.50
C LEU A 46 -3.26 -3.55 -9.41
N VAL A 47 -3.46 -3.03 -8.20
CA VAL A 47 -2.61 -3.32 -7.04
C VAL A 47 -3.39 -4.13 -6.00
N PHE A 48 -3.05 -5.41 -5.86
CA PHE A 48 -3.70 -6.29 -4.89
C PHE A 48 -3.08 -6.12 -3.50
N CYS A 49 -3.93 -5.85 -2.50
CA CYS A 49 -3.52 -5.71 -1.11
C CYS A 49 -4.21 -6.77 -0.22
N PRO A 50 -3.52 -7.34 0.78
CA PRO A 50 -4.07 -8.34 1.71
C PRO A 50 -5.24 -7.84 2.59
N THR A 51 -5.35 -6.54 2.86
CA THR A 51 -6.43 -5.97 3.69
C THR A 51 -6.90 -4.62 3.14
N GLN A 52 -8.13 -4.22 3.48
CA GLN A 52 -8.68 -2.93 3.08
C GLN A 52 -7.90 -1.74 3.68
N ALA A 53 -7.40 -1.88 4.91
CA ALA A 53 -6.55 -0.88 5.56
C ALA A 53 -5.19 -0.75 4.87
N HIS A 54 -4.63 -1.86 4.39
CA HIS A 54 -3.41 -1.83 3.60
C HIS A 54 -3.63 -1.18 2.24
N ALA A 55 -4.74 -1.49 1.55
CA ALA A 55 -5.11 -0.82 0.31
C ALA A 55 -5.26 0.71 0.47
N LEU A 56 -5.82 1.15 1.60
CA LEU A 56 -5.92 2.58 1.96
C LEU A 56 -4.53 3.24 2.03
N ALA A 57 -3.61 2.62 2.78
CA ALA A 57 -2.26 3.13 2.96
C ALA A 57 -1.46 3.14 1.65
N VAL A 58 -1.55 2.08 0.84
CA VAL A 58 -0.86 1.98 -0.46
C VAL A 58 -1.40 3.02 -1.44
N ARG A 59 -2.72 3.21 -1.52
CA ARG A 59 -3.33 4.29 -2.32
C ARG A 59 -2.76 5.65 -1.95
N ASP A 60 -2.67 5.96 -0.65
CA ASP A 60 -2.14 7.25 -0.20
C ASP A 60 -0.67 7.44 -0.58
N LEU A 61 0.14 6.40 -0.43
CA LEU A 61 1.55 6.43 -0.82
C LEU A 61 1.72 6.60 -2.34
N ILE A 62 0.91 5.92 -3.15
CA ILE A 62 0.94 6.07 -4.62
C ILE A 62 0.55 7.50 -4.99
N ASN A 63 -0.53 8.05 -4.43
CA ASN A 63 -0.97 9.41 -4.73
C ASN A 63 -0.01 10.51 -4.21
N GLN A 64 0.83 10.20 -3.22
CA GLN A 64 1.93 11.08 -2.80
C GLN A 64 3.16 11.02 -3.72
N THR A 65 3.33 9.92 -4.47
CA THR A 65 4.53 9.64 -5.27
C THR A 65 4.31 9.84 -6.77
N LYS A 66 3.06 9.78 -7.24
CA LYS A 66 2.69 9.93 -8.66
C LYS A 66 3.28 11.20 -9.27
N GLU A 67 3.66 11.09 -10.54
CA GLU A 67 4.09 12.25 -11.34
C GLU A 67 2.89 13.02 -11.90
N SER A 68 1.77 12.32 -12.09
CA SER A 68 0.52 12.92 -12.60
C SER A 68 -0.05 13.94 -11.62
N LYS A 69 -0.60 15.04 -12.15
CA LYS A 69 -1.34 16.04 -11.36
C LYS A 69 -2.77 15.62 -11.04
N GLU A 70 -3.23 14.51 -11.60
CA GLU A 70 -4.63 14.09 -11.46
C GLU A 70 -4.95 13.68 -10.01
N PRO A 71 -5.90 14.33 -9.31
CA PRO A 71 -6.24 13.97 -7.93
C PRO A 71 -6.70 12.53 -7.77
N ASN A 72 -7.34 11.95 -8.80
CA ASN A 72 -7.86 10.58 -8.76
C ASN A 72 -6.96 9.55 -9.49
N TYR A 73 -5.65 9.78 -9.50
CA TYR A 73 -4.70 8.89 -10.18
C TYR A 73 -4.73 7.45 -9.63
N CYS A 74 -4.74 7.28 -8.31
CA CYS A 74 -4.95 5.98 -7.67
C CYS A 74 -6.20 6.03 -6.79
N VAL A 75 -7.12 5.11 -7.05
CA VAL A 75 -8.38 4.95 -6.31
C VAL A 75 -8.42 3.58 -5.66
N ARG A 76 -9.11 3.48 -4.53
CA ARG A 76 -9.32 2.23 -3.82
C ARG A 76 -10.71 1.71 -4.19
N VAL A 77 -10.79 0.42 -4.51
CA VAL A 77 -12.04 -0.31 -4.74
C VAL A 77 -12.10 -1.47 -3.77
N THR A 78 -12.89 -1.32 -2.71
CA THR A 78 -13.09 -2.34 -1.67
C THR A 78 -14.55 -2.39 -1.23
N ALA A 79 -14.93 -3.43 -0.49
CA ALA A 79 -16.31 -3.56 0.02
C ALA A 79 -16.74 -2.36 0.88
N ASP A 80 -15.82 -1.76 1.63
CA ASP A 80 -16.09 -0.59 2.46
C ASP A 80 -16.35 0.69 1.63
N ASP A 81 -15.96 0.72 0.35
CA ASP A 81 -16.18 1.87 -0.55
C ASP A 81 -17.59 1.85 -1.19
N GLY A 82 -18.33 0.75 -1.05
CA GLY A 82 -19.72 0.61 -1.51
C GLY A 82 -19.93 1.02 -2.98
N ALA A 83 -21.03 1.74 -3.25
CA ALA A 83 -21.40 2.17 -4.60
C ALA A 83 -20.43 3.18 -5.26
N LEU A 84 -19.53 3.80 -4.48
CA LEU A 84 -18.46 4.64 -5.03
C LEU A 84 -17.33 3.79 -5.62
N GLY A 85 -17.04 2.63 -5.02
CA GLY A 85 -16.05 1.69 -5.54
C GLY A 85 -16.41 1.18 -6.94
N ASP A 86 -17.69 0.91 -7.18
CA ASP A 86 -18.19 0.41 -8.47
C ASP A 86 -18.02 1.38 -9.64
N GLN A 87 -17.85 2.68 -9.36
CA GLN A 87 -17.68 3.72 -10.39
C GLN A 87 -16.24 3.79 -10.94
N HIS A 88 -15.32 3.04 -10.34
CA HIS A 88 -13.89 3.07 -10.65
C HIS A 88 -13.38 1.81 -11.37
N LEU A 89 -14.27 0.86 -11.69
CA LEU A 89 -14.00 -0.37 -12.44
C LEU A 89 -14.17 -0.20 -13.95
#